data_AF-A0A2M8KEA9-F1
#
_entry.id   AF-A0A2M8KEA9-F1
#
_cell.length_a   1.000
_cell.length_b   1.000
_cell.length_c   1.000
_cell.angle_alpha   90.00
_cell.angle_beta   90.00
_cell.angle_gamma   90.00
#
_symmetry.space_group_name_H-M   'P 1'
#
loop_
_entity.id
_entity.type
_entity.pdbx_description
1 polymer ?
#
loop_
_entity_poly.entity_id
_entity_poly.type
_entity_poly.pdbx_seq_one_letter_code
_entity_poly.pdbx_strand_id
1 'polypeptide(L)'
;MKSFRRQLTSFLRYSSILLPLLFFFLSIQFKDLFYLFISLVLIIVNVVIVFPSFLSNKAIRFPKFKQLKIITKENNAENKNSLKQIIEIKKFSVFVLVSTLYFSAFLIFNANQVSLSSNILLNHFHTLILSAKDNLLFFIGFPILAFFLFRNFRQKKHNLRFQFLTTLVILAISLILSFPVVFIFPIIEGNYFGVKFSSKNSSALSDPQKIADALGSLQTPPKVISTGDGFKEKILNTEFSSMKRSKFYKDKVVTKLSSKYIYTLKQPQTNLSLYKNFLFVKDLDKAALQKISPPLGKAFLKSNIDSSSIKETAEIKIVSRQEYLKLRDEQINKEVAEIDGIIKDISNDIAYMGGLISRARAEQADLQASVDRARSLREEDYQYCITAGYNSFYYGTFIRTYSDAECDAERREWDQTIANLESKIQEYAPAISQGQERLATLRYYKETYEAVRELIEGQKESAIQELGLFEPDKTLYVVLENVGGKELDVYLGTLVHEYLHFTSYISDERKLPRFFEEGLTEYFSRKVLRGNGSSQQIGYPIIVKIIEEVTKKIPEDELKRIYLAKDTESLKRSLNKAYGEKFYDDTEYFFDYLIWDFSSDKALKTANDIMFRIGGAQLTEADMESSL
;
A
#
# COMPACT_ATOMS: atom_id res chain seq x y z
N MET A 1 55.79 -26.31 40.39
CA MET A 1 54.50 -27.03 40.55
C MET A 1 53.52 -26.34 41.50
N LYS A 2 53.91 -25.93 42.72
CA LYS A 2 53.02 -25.19 43.65
C LYS A 2 52.55 -23.82 43.12
N SER A 3 53.39 -23.09 42.39
CA SER A 3 53.05 -21.78 41.79
C SER A 3 52.02 -21.87 40.65
N PHE A 4 52.20 -22.75 39.66
CA PHE A 4 51.17 -23.05 38.64
C PHE A 4 49.85 -23.49 39.24
N ARG A 5 49.87 -24.34 40.29
CA ARG A 5 48.64 -24.73 40.97
C ARG A 5 47.92 -23.53 41.56
N ARG A 6 48.65 -22.51 42.07
CA ARG A 6 48.12 -21.24 42.61
C ARG A 6 47.60 -20.28 41.53
N GLN A 7 48.29 -20.12 40.40
CA GLN A 7 47.83 -19.23 39.32
C GLN A 7 46.70 -19.85 38.49
N LEU A 8 46.76 -21.15 38.20
CA LEU A 8 45.66 -21.88 37.58
C LEU A 8 44.43 -21.89 38.51
N THR A 9 44.60 -22.06 39.83
CA THR A 9 43.48 -21.88 40.77
C THR A 9 43.01 -20.43 40.84
N SER A 10 43.86 -19.42 40.67
CA SER A 10 43.41 -18.02 40.61
C SER A 10 42.61 -17.73 39.35
N PHE A 11 43.07 -18.16 38.18
CA PHE A 11 42.33 -18.02 36.92
C PHE A 11 41.03 -18.81 36.97
N LEU A 12 41.09 -20.08 37.40
CA LEU A 12 39.90 -20.90 37.63
C LEU A 12 38.97 -20.26 38.65
N ARG A 13 39.48 -19.58 39.69
CA ARG A 13 38.68 -18.83 40.68
C ARG A 13 37.96 -17.63 40.04
N TYR A 14 38.65 -16.82 39.23
CA TYR A 14 38.00 -15.71 38.55
C TYR A 14 36.99 -16.19 37.50
N SER A 15 37.33 -17.19 36.68
CA SER A 15 36.38 -17.78 35.74
C SER A 15 35.24 -18.50 36.45
N SER A 16 35.47 -19.09 37.62
CA SER A 16 34.42 -19.75 38.44
C SER A 16 33.39 -18.77 38.99
N ILE A 17 33.69 -17.47 39.01
CA ILE A 17 32.77 -16.42 39.47
C ILE A 17 32.17 -15.71 38.25
N LEU A 18 32.99 -15.39 37.25
CA LEU A 18 32.57 -14.68 36.04
C LEU A 18 31.61 -15.49 35.17
N LEU A 19 31.85 -16.80 34.95
CA LEU A 19 30.98 -17.61 34.09
C LEU A 19 29.55 -17.74 34.68
N PRO A 20 29.36 -18.10 35.95
CA PRO A 20 28.01 -18.17 36.49
C PRO A 20 27.33 -16.80 36.58
N LEU A 21 28.05 -15.72 36.91
CA LEU A 21 27.49 -14.36 36.89
C LEU A 21 27.03 -13.96 35.49
N LEU A 22 27.80 -14.30 34.46
CA LEU A 22 27.42 -14.10 33.07
C LEU A 22 26.15 -14.88 32.73
N PHE A 23 26.06 -16.17 33.07
CA PHE A 23 24.85 -16.97 32.83
C PHE A 23 23.64 -16.51 33.64
N PHE A 24 23.86 -15.99 34.85
CA PHE A 24 22.81 -15.38 35.65
C PHE A 24 22.29 -14.10 34.99
N PHE A 25 23.18 -13.23 34.52
CA PHE A 25 22.83 -12.04 33.75
C PHE A 25 22.06 -12.40 32.47
N LEU A 26 22.50 -13.42 31.74
CA LEU A 26 21.80 -13.94 30.57
C LEU A 26 20.41 -14.48 30.93
N SER A 27 20.22 -15.13 32.10
CA SER A 27 18.90 -15.60 32.53
C SER A 27 17.91 -14.47 32.78
N ILE A 28 18.38 -13.35 33.33
CA ILE A 28 17.55 -12.16 33.54
C ILE A 28 17.22 -11.54 32.19
N GLN A 29 18.23 -11.40 31.33
CA GLN A 29 18.10 -10.73 30.04
C GLN A 29 17.15 -11.45 29.08
N PHE A 30 17.26 -12.78 29.00
CA PHE A 30 16.43 -13.59 28.10
C PHE A 30 15.18 -14.15 28.75
N LYS A 31 14.96 -13.89 30.05
CA LYS A 31 13.86 -14.45 30.86
C LYS A 31 13.75 -15.98 30.70
N ASP A 32 14.90 -16.66 30.72
CA ASP A 32 14.99 -18.09 30.43
C ASP A 32 15.65 -18.84 31.59
N LEU A 33 14.87 -19.73 32.21
CA LEU A 33 15.24 -20.53 33.38
C LEU A 33 16.38 -21.50 33.10
N PHE A 34 16.63 -21.86 31.83
CA PHE A 34 17.74 -22.72 31.48
C PHE A 34 19.09 -22.07 31.76
N TYR A 35 19.23 -20.77 31.53
CA TYR A 35 20.44 -20.04 31.90
C TYR A 35 20.63 -19.92 33.41
N LEU A 36 19.52 -19.76 34.14
CA LEU A 36 19.53 -19.76 35.60
C LEU A 36 20.00 -21.12 36.12
N PHE A 37 19.51 -22.20 35.52
CA PHE A 37 19.93 -23.56 35.81
C PHE A 37 21.42 -23.77 35.51
N ILE A 38 21.92 -23.35 34.35
CA ILE A 38 23.35 -23.42 34.03
C ILE A 38 24.19 -22.60 35.01
N SER A 39 23.75 -21.39 35.36
CA SER A 39 24.42 -20.57 36.37
C SER A 39 24.46 -21.28 37.73
N LEU A 40 23.33 -21.81 38.19
CA LEU A 40 23.23 -22.60 39.42
C LEU A 40 24.12 -23.84 39.40
N VAL A 41 24.10 -24.61 38.31
CA VAL A 41 24.96 -25.78 38.15
C VAL A 41 26.43 -25.37 38.18
N LEU A 42 26.82 -24.29 37.50
CA LEU A 42 28.19 -23.78 37.53
C LEU A 42 28.56 -23.29 38.93
N ILE A 43 27.67 -22.61 39.67
CA ILE A 43 27.88 -22.22 41.06
C ILE A 43 28.08 -23.47 41.93
N ILE A 44 27.21 -24.47 41.82
CA ILE A 44 27.27 -25.72 42.60
C ILE A 44 28.57 -26.47 42.29
N VAL A 45 28.89 -26.65 41.01
CA VAL A 45 30.13 -27.28 40.54
C VAL A 45 31.34 -26.53 41.06
N ASN A 46 31.31 -25.19 41.05
CA ASN A 46 32.41 -24.38 41.58
C ASN A 46 32.52 -24.46 43.11
N VAL A 47 31.42 -24.51 43.85
CA VAL A 47 31.42 -24.76 45.30
C VAL A 47 32.03 -26.13 45.61
N VAL A 48 31.64 -27.17 44.86
CA VAL A 48 32.14 -28.55 45.05
C VAL A 48 33.61 -28.71 44.66
N ILE A 49 34.06 -28.09 43.56
CA ILE A 49 35.41 -28.28 42.99
C ILE A 49 36.44 -27.29 43.56
N VAL A 50 36.06 -26.02 43.80
CA VAL A 50 36.98 -24.96 44.26
C VAL A 50 37.10 -24.96 45.79
N PHE A 51 36.06 -25.40 46.51
CA PHE A 51 36.04 -25.54 47.97
C PHE A 51 35.83 -26.99 48.45
N PRO A 52 36.65 -27.97 48.02
CA PRO A 52 36.51 -29.35 48.51
C PRO A 52 36.76 -29.45 50.03
N SER A 53 37.47 -28.49 50.62
CA SER A 53 37.65 -28.37 52.08
C SER A 53 36.38 -28.02 52.86
N PHE A 54 35.33 -27.51 52.20
CA PHE A 54 34.05 -27.21 52.84
C PHE A 54 33.16 -28.46 52.96
N LEU A 55 33.38 -29.46 52.10
CA LEU A 55 32.66 -30.74 52.10
C LEU A 55 33.42 -31.86 52.84
N SER A 56 34.69 -31.66 53.22
CA SER A 56 35.46 -32.65 53.99
C SER A 56 35.23 -32.54 55.51
N ASN A 57 34.00 -32.24 55.94
CA ASN A 57 33.67 -32.22 57.36
C ASN A 57 33.29 -33.64 57.83
N LYS A 58 34.30 -34.48 58.03
CA LYS A 58 34.26 -35.57 59.01
C LYS A 58 35.52 -35.48 59.87
N ALA A 59 35.30 -35.03 61.11
CA ALA A 59 36.07 -35.26 62.33
C ALA A 59 37.51 -35.77 62.16
N ILE A 60 38.52 -34.91 62.37
CA ILE A 60 39.86 -35.31 62.83
C ILE A 60 40.49 -34.16 63.65
N ARG A 61 40.96 -34.51 64.87
CA ARG A 61 41.76 -33.68 65.76
C ARG A 61 43.10 -33.29 65.12
N PHE A 62 43.54 -32.06 65.36
CA PHE A 62 44.86 -31.55 64.94
C PHE A 62 46.03 -32.33 65.57
N PRO A 63 47.03 -32.78 64.79
CA PRO A 63 48.37 -32.95 65.31
C PRO A 63 49.12 -31.61 65.25
N LYS A 64 49.75 -31.23 66.37
CA LYS A 64 50.65 -30.07 66.47
C LYS A 64 51.81 -30.24 65.48
N PHE A 65 51.89 -29.40 64.46
CA PHE A 65 53.07 -29.31 63.60
C PHE A 65 54.13 -28.43 64.26
N LYS A 66 55.31 -29.02 64.51
CA LYS A 66 56.56 -28.32 64.87
C LYS A 66 56.87 -27.23 63.84
N GLN A 67 57.30 -26.08 64.32
CA GLN A 67 57.85 -24.98 63.53
C GLN A 67 58.92 -25.50 62.57
N LEU A 68 58.67 -25.35 61.26
CA LEU A 68 59.66 -25.53 60.22
C LEU A 68 60.50 -24.25 60.13
N LYS A 69 61.76 -24.35 60.57
CA LYS A 69 62.83 -23.40 60.25
C LYS A 69 62.86 -23.14 58.75
N ILE A 70 62.66 -21.89 58.38
CA ILE A 70 62.89 -21.39 57.02
C ILE A 70 64.41 -21.39 56.82
N ILE A 71 64.90 -22.36 56.04
CA ILE A 71 66.21 -22.28 55.40
C ILE A 71 65.95 -21.73 54.00
N THR A 72 66.17 -20.44 53.81
CA THR A 72 66.31 -19.81 52.49
C THR A 72 67.62 -20.27 51.88
N LYS A 73 67.55 -21.28 51.00
CA LYS A 73 68.57 -21.52 49.99
C LYS A 73 68.10 -20.86 48.71
N GLU A 74 68.79 -19.79 48.30
CA GLU A 74 68.62 -19.17 46.99
C GLU A 74 68.74 -20.24 45.89
N ASN A 75 67.63 -20.53 45.23
CA ASN A 75 67.59 -21.38 44.05
C ASN A 75 67.16 -20.52 42.86
N ASN A 76 68.14 -20.03 42.10
CA ASN A 76 67.95 -19.44 40.77
C ASN A 76 67.21 -20.39 39.78
N ALA A 77 67.02 -21.66 40.14
CA ALA A 77 66.22 -22.64 39.39
C ALA A 77 64.68 -22.52 39.58
N GLU A 78 64.19 -21.90 40.67
CA GLU A 78 62.74 -21.73 40.89
C GLU A 78 62.14 -20.64 39.99
N ASN A 79 62.92 -19.62 39.64
CA ASN A 79 62.49 -18.51 38.79
C ASN A 79 62.34 -18.91 37.31
N LYS A 80 63.12 -19.90 36.84
CA LYS A 80 62.96 -20.46 35.47
C LYS A 80 61.68 -21.30 35.33
N ASN A 81 61.28 -22.00 36.40
CA ASN A 81 60.07 -22.81 36.41
C ASN A 81 58.80 -21.97 36.59
N SER A 82 58.83 -20.85 37.33
CA SER A 82 57.70 -19.91 37.39
C SER A 82 57.46 -19.21 36.06
N LEU A 83 58.51 -18.76 35.37
CA LEU A 83 58.42 -18.13 34.04
C LEU A 83 57.85 -19.09 32.98
N LYS A 84 58.32 -20.34 32.95
CA LYS A 84 57.80 -21.36 32.03
C LYS A 84 56.32 -21.65 32.28
N GLN A 85 55.88 -21.64 33.54
CA GLN A 85 54.48 -21.85 33.92
C GLN A 85 53.57 -20.67 33.54
N ILE A 86 54.04 -19.43 33.70
CA ILE A 86 53.35 -18.22 33.24
C ILE A 86 53.18 -18.23 31.72
N ILE A 87 54.22 -18.66 30.99
CA ILE A 87 54.17 -18.77 29.52
C ILE A 87 53.10 -19.79 29.07
N GLU A 88 52.98 -20.93 29.74
CA GLU A 88 51.97 -21.95 29.40
C GLU A 88 50.53 -21.48 29.70
N ILE A 89 50.31 -20.72 30.78
CA ILE A 89 49.00 -20.09 31.07
C ILE A 89 48.66 -19.04 29.99
N LYS A 90 49.63 -18.19 29.61
CA LYS A 90 49.44 -17.22 28.53
C LYS A 90 49.07 -17.91 27.22
N LYS A 91 49.77 -18.99 26.85
CA LYS A 91 49.43 -19.80 25.67
C LYS A 91 48.01 -20.34 25.76
N PHE A 92 47.62 -20.95 26.88
CA PHE A 92 46.25 -21.45 27.10
C PHE A 92 45.21 -20.36 26.89
N SER A 93 45.37 -19.19 27.52
CA SER A 93 44.43 -18.08 27.37
C SER A 93 44.37 -17.55 25.94
N VAL A 94 45.51 -17.43 25.24
CA VAL A 94 45.56 -17.02 23.83
C VAL A 94 44.82 -18.03 22.95
N PHE A 95 45.00 -19.32 23.18
CA PHE A 95 44.34 -20.36 22.41
C PHE A 95 42.83 -20.43 22.65
N VAL A 96 42.38 -20.25 23.89
CA VAL A 96 40.95 -20.10 24.21
C VAL A 96 40.39 -18.88 23.49
N LEU A 97 41.09 -17.74 23.53
CA LEU A 97 40.65 -16.51 22.87
C LEU A 97 40.53 -16.69 21.35
N VAL A 98 41.58 -17.20 20.69
CA VAL A 98 41.59 -17.43 19.23
C VAL A 98 40.49 -18.40 18.81
N SER A 99 40.31 -19.49 19.55
CA SER A 99 39.26 -20.48 19.27
C SER A 99 37.86 -19.90 19.50
N THR A 100 37.67 -19.07 20.52
CA THR A 100 36.41 -18.37 20.79
C THR A 100 36.07 -17.43 19.64
N LEU A 101 37.04 -16.61 19.21
CA LEU A 101 36.87 -15.69 18.08
C LEU A 101 36.58 -16.45 16.78
N TYR A 102 37.22 -17.59 16.56
CA TYR A 102 36.94 -18.46 15.41
C TYR A 102 35.48 -18.93 15.40
N PHE A 103 34.97 -19.51 16.48
CA PHE A 103 33.58 -19.97 16.56
C PHE A 103 32.58 -18.81 16.43
N SER A 104 32.85 -17.68 17.09
CA SER A 104 32.00 -16.50 16.99
C SER A 104 31.98 -15.93 15.58
N ALA A 105 33.13 -15.77 14.92
CA ALA A 105 33.21 -15.31 13.54
C ALA A 105 32.49 -16.27 12.60
N PHE A 106 32.66 -17.58 12.78
CA PHE A 106 31.95 -18.57 11.99
C PHE A 106 30.42 -18.40 12.11
N LEU A 107 29.90 -18.24 13.33
CA LEU A 107 28.47 -18.00 13.54
C LEU A 107 27.98 -16.69 12.97
N ILE A 108 28.75 -15.61 13.09
CA ILE A 108 28.36 -14.27 12.60
C ILE A 108 28.33 -14.21 11.08
N PHE A 109 29.30 -14.85 10.40
CA PHE A 109 29.51 -14.67 8.97
C PHE A 109 29.04 -15.86 8.12
N ASN A 110 29.01 -17.09 8.66
CA ASN A 110 28.91 -18.31 7.85
C ASN A 110 27.76 -19.26 8.23
N ALA A 111 27.13 -19.11 9.40
CA ALA A 111 26.07 -20.01 9.87
C ALA A 111 24.68 -19.72 9.26
N ASN A 112 24.46 -20.20 8.04
CA ASN A 112 23.21 -19.96 7.29
C ASN A 112 22.11 -20.98 7.60
N GLN A 113 22.45 -22.15 8.14
CA GLN A 113 21.47 -23.11 8.63
C GLN A 113 21.11 -22.77 10.07
N VAL A 114 19.82 -22.60 10.35
CA VAL A 114 19.35 -22.13 11.65
C VAL A 114 18.46 -23.19 12.28
N SER A 115 18.73 -23.54 13.53
CA SER A 115 17.87 -24.43 14.31
C SER A 115 16.48 -23.81 14.53
N LEU A 116 15.44 -24.65 14.53
CA LEU A 116 14.07 -24.24 14.86
C LEU A 116 13.85 -24.02 16.37
N SER A 117 14.83 -24.35 17.22
CA SER A 117 14.72 -24.18 18.67
C SER A 117 14.40 -22.73 19.06
N SER A 118 13.39 -22.56 19.91
CA SER A 118 13.03 -21.30 20.56
C SER A 118 14.06 -20.88 21.61
N ASN A 119 14.71 -21.85 22.27
CA ASN A 119 15.80 -21.58 23.21
C ASN A 119 17.05 -21.15 22.42
N ILE A 120 17.54 -19.94 22.71
CA ILE A 120 18.61 -19.30 21.94
C ILE A 120 19.99 -19.91 22.19
N LEU A 121 20.25 -20.48 23.38
CA LEU A 121 21.48 -21.21 23.67
C LEU A 121 21.50 -22.54 22.93
N LEU A 122 20.40 -23.27 22.96
CA LEU A 122 20.27 -24.52 22.20
C LEU A 122 20.34 -24.24 20.70
N ASN A 123 19.77 -23.12 20.25
CA ASN A 123 19.86 -22.67 18.87
C ASN A 123 21.32 -22.40 18.47
N HIS A 124 22.10 -21.72 19.31
CA HIS A 124 23.53 -21.45 19.10
C HIS A 124 24.32 -22.75 18.89
N PHE A 125 24.22 -23.71 19.80
CA PHE A 125 24.97 -24.96 19.70
C PHE A 125 24.48 -25.85 18.55
N HIS A 126 23.16 -25.96 18.35
CA HIS A 126 22.62 -26.77 17.27
C HIS A 126 22.98 -26.19 15.90
N THR A 127 22.94 -24.87 15.74
CA THR A 127 23.34 -24.18 14.51
C THR A 127 24.82 -24.38 14.20
N LEU A 128 25.71 -24.38 15.21
CA LEU A 128 27.11 -24.77 15.05
C LEU A 128 27.25 -26.21 14.53
N ILE A 129 26.52 -27.17 15.10
CA ILE A 129 26.57 -28.58 14.69
C ILE A 129 26.03 -28.77 13.27
N LEU A 130 24.92 -28.13 12.92
CA LEU A 130 24.33 -28.18 11.58
C LEU A 130 25.27 -27.54 10.56
N SER A 131 25.73 -26.32 10.83
CA SER A 131 26.65 -25.60 9.95
C SER A 131 28.00 -26.30 9.82
N ALA A 132 28.43 -27.08 10.82
CA ALA A 132 29.62 -27.90 10.73
C ALA A 132 29.52 -29.01 9.68
N LYS A 133 28.33 -29.52 9.36
CA LYS A 133 28.13 -30.61 8.38
C LYS A 133 28.17 -30.15 6.93
N ASP A 134 27.84 -28.89 6.68
CA ASP A 134 27.61 -28.39 5.32
C ASP A 134 28.53 -27.22 4.95
N ASN A 135 29.48 -26.86 5.82
CA ASN A 135 30.41 -25.77 5.56
C ASN A 135 31.87 -26.24 5.54
N LEU A 136 32.45 -26.24 4.34
CA LEU A 136 33.84 -26.62 4.09
C LEU A 136 34.84 -25.80 4.93
N LEU A 137 34.57 -24.52 5.17
CA LEU A 137 35.45 -23.67 5.99
C LEU A 137 35.50 -24.14 7.44
N PHE A 138 34.38 -24.64 7.97
CA PHE A 138 34.36 -25.23 9.31
C PHE A 138 35.16 -26.54 9.34
N PHE A 139 34.94 -27.41 8.35
CA PHE A 139 35.63 -28.70 8.21
C PHE A 139 37.13 -28.57 8.03
N ILE A 140 37.63 -27.51 7.41
CA ILE A 140 39.07 -27.27 7.24
C ILE A 140 39.63 -26.52 8.44
N GLY A 141 38.95 -25.46 8.88
CA GLY A 141 39.41 -24.57 9.95
C GLY A 141 39.46 -25.25 11.31
N PHE A 142 38.47 -26.08 11.65
CA PHE A 142 38.40 -26.74 12.95
C PHE A 142 39.52 -27.77 13.18
N PRO A 143 39.83 -28.70 12.24
CA PRO A 143 40.96 -29.61 12.37
C PRO A 143 42.31 -28.90 12.38
N ILE A 144 42.49 -27.84 11.60
CA ILE A 144 43.73 -27.03 11.62
C ILE A 144 43.90 -26.40 13.00
N LEU A 145 42.85 -25.77 13.54
CA LEU A 145 42.87 -25.19 14.88
C LEU A 145 43.16 -26.25 15.95
N ALA A 146 42.47 -27.39 15.90
CA ALA A 146 42.68 -28.51 16.81
C ALA A 146 44.10 -29.09 16.71
N PHE A 147 44.66 -29.18 15.50
CA PHE A 147 46.03 -29.63 15.27
C PHE A 147 47.05 -28.66 15.85
N PHE A 148 46.88 -27.34 15.63
CA PHE A 148 47.76 -26.32 16.21
C PHE A 148 47.69 -26.31 17.74
N LEU A 149 46.50 -26.49 18.32
CA LEU A 149 46.31 -26.65 19.75
C LEU A 149 47.07 -27.89 20.25
N PHE A 150 46.82 -29.04 19.64
CA PHE A 150 47.43 -30.31 20.01
C PHE A 150 48.96 -30.26 19.90
N ARG A 151 49.49 -29.70 18.82
CA ARG A 151 50.94 -29.54 18.58
C ARG A 151 51.60 -28.61 19.59
N ASN A 152 50.99 -27.47 19.91
CA ASN A 152 51.60 -26.48 20.81
C ASN A 152 51.60 -26.92 22.28
N PHE A 153 50.67 -27.77 22.69
CA PHE A 153 50.66 -28.39 24.02
C PHE A 153 51.44 -29.72 24.08
N ARG A 154 52.08 -30.13 22.98
CA ARG A 154 52.91 -31.35 22.92
C ARG A 154 54.21 -31.17 23.68
N GLN A 155 54.19 -31.42 24.98
CA GLN A 155 55.39 -31.54 25.79
C GLN A 155 55.91 -32.98 25.75
N LYS A 156 57.22 -33.18 25.49
CA LYS A 156 57.89 -34.50 25.41
C LYS A 156 57.66 -35.43 26.62
N LYS A 157 57.21 -34.90 27.77
CA LYS A 157 57.01 -35.66 29.03
C LYS A 157 55.56 -35.97 29.39
N HIS A 158 54.56 -35.47 28.65
CA HIS A 158 53.14 -35.70 28.98
C HIS A 158 52.52 -36.82 28.12
N ASN A 159 51.65 -37.62 28.73
CA ASN A 159 50.89 -38.68 28.04
C ASN A 159 49.96 -38.08 26.98
N LEU A 160 49.86 -38.71 25.80
CA LEU A 160 49.03 -38.29 24.66
C LEU A 160 47.57 -38.04 25.07
N ARG A 161 47.05 -38.87 26.00
CA ARG A 161 45.69 -38.73 26.56
C ARG A 161 45.46 -37.38 27.24
N PHE A 162 46.46 -36.86 27.96
CA PHE A 162 46.36 -35.58 28.65
C PHE A 162 46.33 -34.40 27.66
N GLN A 163 47.08 -34.49 26.56
CA GLN A 163 47.11 -33.46 25.51
C GLN A 163 45.79 -33.41 24.74
N PHE A 164 45.24 -34.59 24.42
CA PHE A 164 43.93 -34.70 23.79
C PHE A 164 42.84 -34.10 24.69
N LEU A 165 42.82 -34.47 25.97
CA LEU A 165 41.87 -33.93 26.95
C LEU A 165 42.00 -32.40 27.09
N THR A 166 43.23 -31.88 27.15
CA THR A 166 43.46 -30.42 27.23
C THR A 166 42.93 -29.70 26.00
N THR A 167 43.15 -30.25 24.80
CA THR A 167 42.63 -29.69 23.55
C THR A 167 41.10 -29.67 23.54
N LEU A 168 40.47 -30.76 23.96
CA LEU A 168 39.01 -30.88 24.05
C LEU A 168 38.44 -29.87 25.05
N VAL A 169 39.09 -29.70 26.21
CA VAL A 169 38.70 -28.70 27.22
C VAL A 169 38.82 -27.27 26.66
N ILE A 170 39.91 -26.94 25.95
CA ILE A 170 40.06 -25.62 25.32
C ILE A 170 38.92 -25.38 24.32
N LEU A 171 38.64 -26.34 23.45
CA LEU A 171 37.58 -26.22 22.45
C LEU A 171 36.19 -26.08 23.10
N ALA A 172 35.89 -26.88 24.12
CA ALA A 172 34.62 -26.81 24.85
C ALA A 172 34.42 -25.45 25.54
N ILE A 173 35.44 -24.97 26.26
CA ILE A 173 35.41 -23.63 26.89
C ILE A 173 35.23 -22.55 25.82
N SER A 174 35.94 -22.65 24.70
CA SER A 174 35.87 -21.67 23.62
C SER A 174 34.51 -21.65 22.93
N LEU A 175 33.88 -22.81 22.77
CA LEU A 175 32.53 -22.95 22.22
C LEU A 175 31.49 -22.29 23.15
N ILE A 176 31.61 -22.51 24.46
CA ILE A 176 30.75 -21.87 25.46
C ILE A 176 30.96 -20.35 25.46
N LEU A 177 32.21 -19.90 25.46
CA LEU A 177 32.55 -18.47 25.43
C LEU A 177 32.18 -17.79 24.10
N SER A 178 31.99 -18.55 23.01
CA SER A 178 31.59 -17.96 21.73
C SER A 178 30.17 -17.40 21.77
N PHE A 179 29.29 -17.97 22.61
CA PHE A 179 27.91 -17.52 22.80
C PHE A 179 27.84 -16.05 23.24
N PRO A 180 28.40 -15.65 24.41
CA PRO A 180 28.34 -14.26 24.84
C PRO A 180 29.04 -13.31 23.86
N VAL A 181 30.11 -13.73 23.20
CA VAL A 181 30.81 -12.91 22.19
C VAL A 181 29.89 -12.60 21.01
N VAL A 182 29.14 -13.59 20.52
CA VAL A 182 28.16 -13.40 19.43
C VAL A 182 27.06 -12.40 19.82
N PHE A 183 26.66 -12.34 21.09
CA PHE A 183 25.64 -11.38 21.59
C PHE A 183 26.20 -10.00 21.91
N ILE A 184 27.48 -9.89 22.27
CA ILE A 184 28.16 -8.59 22.46
C ILE A 184 28.43 -7.92 21.11
N PHE A 185 28.72 -8.70 20.08
CA PHE A 185 29.04 -8.19 18.75
C PHE A 185 27.99 -7.23 18.14
N PRO A 186 26.67 -7.53 18.13
CA PRO A 186 25.65 -6.59 17.64
C PRO A 186 25.51 -5.34 18.50
N ILE A 187 25.87 -5.39 19.79
CA ILE A 187 25.93 -4.20 20.65
C ILE A 187 27.07 -3.27 20.18
N ILE A 188 28.25 -3.85 19.89
CA ILE A 188 29.39 -3.09 19.37
C ILE A 188 29.07 -2.52 17.98
N GLU A 189 28.56 -3.35 17.07
CA GLU A 189 28.17 -2.90 15.71
C GLU A 189 27.07 -1.83 15.77
N GLY A 190 26.05 -2.02 16.61
CA GLY A 190 24.96 -1.07 16.77
C GLY A 190 25.43 0.27 17.34
N ASN A 191 26.37 0.26 18.30
CA ASN A 191 26.94 1.50 18.82
C ASN A 191 27.91 2.17 17.82
N TYR A 192 28.69 1.40 17.07
CA TYR A 192 29.50 1.93 15.98
C TYR A 192 28.62 2.59 14.91
N PHE A 193 27.53 1.91 14.52
CA PHE A 193 26.51 2.47 13.63
C PHE A 193 25.90 3.74 14.21
N GLY A 194 25.50 3.76 15.48
CA GLY A 194 24.91 4.94 16.12
C GLY A 194 25.83 6.17 16.11
N VAL A 195 27.15 5.99 16.26
CA VAL A 195 28.14 7.08 16.09
C VAL A 195 28.15 7.59 14.66
N LYS A 196 28.19 6.69 13.67
CA LYS A 196 28.19 7.06 12.25
C LYS A 196 26.89 7.76 11.85
N PHE A 197 25.76 7.23 12.28
CA PHE A 197 24.42 7.75 12.04
C PHE A 197 24.23 9.16 12.63
N SER A 198 24.73 9.39 13.84
CA SER A 198 24.61 10.68 14.53
C SER A 198 25.68 11.70 14.12
N SER A 199 26.62 11.33 13.24
CA SER A 199 27.68 12.23 12.77
C SER A 199 27.14 13.24 11.74
N LYS A 200 27.74 14.43 11.66
CA LYS A 200 27.36 15.45 10.65
C LYS A 200 27.52 14.99 9.20
N ASN A 201 28.33 13.96 8.96
CA ASN A 201 28.58 13.38 7.65
C ASN A 201 27.72 12.13 7.39
N SER A 202 26.69 11.89 8.19
CA SER A 202 25.81 10.75 7.99
C SER A 202 24.94 10.94 6.75
N SER A 203 24.57 9.83 6.12
CA SER A 203 23.54 9.80 5.08
C SER A 203 22.12 9.89 5.65
N ALA A 204 21.98 10.24 6.94
CA ALA A 204 20.70 10.36 7.60
C ALA A 204 20.26 11.81 7.57
N LEU A 205 19.14 12.08 6.91
CA LEU A 205 18.53 13.39 6.82
C LEU A 205 17.36 13.44 7.80
N SER A 206 17.26 14.52 8.55
CA SER A 206 16.16 14.76 9.50
C SER A 206 15.41 16.06 9.21
N ASP A 207 16.03 16.97 8.46
CA ASP A 207 15.41 18.22 8.03
C ASP A 207 14.43 17.98 6.86
N PRO A 208 13.16 18.40 6.97
CA PRO A 208 12.16 18.15 5.94
C PRO A 208 12.51 18.72 4.55
N GLN A 209 13.24 19.84 4.45
CA GLN A 209 13.68 20.35 3.14
C GLN A 209 14.71 19.41 2.52
N LYS A 210 15.73 19.04 3.28
CA LYS A 210 16.77 18.13 2.79
C LYS A 210 16.20 16.75 2.42
N ILE A 211 15.21 16.29 3.18
CA ILE A 211 14.47 15.06 2.84
C ILE A 211 13.72 15.24 1.52
N ALA A 212 12.97 16.33 1.35
CA ALA A 212 12.26 16.62 0.11
C ALA A 212 13.21 16.67 -1.11
N ASP A 213 14.34 17.36 -0.99
CA ASP A 213 15.36 17.46 -2.04
C ASP A 213 15.93 16.08 -2.40
N ALA A 214 16.25 15.26 -1.39
CA ALA A 214 16.74 13.91 -1.59
C ALA A 214 15.70 13.00 -2.26
N LEU A 215 14.44 13.06 -1.83
CA LEU A 215 13.33 12.31 -2.42
C LEU A 215 13.12 12.66 -3.90
N GLY A 216 13.24 13.94 -4.26
CA GLY A 216 13.12 14.38 -5.66
C GLY A 216 14.15 13.74 -6.60
N SER A 217 15.34 13.43 -6.07
CA SER A 217 16.44 12.79 -6.81
C SER A 217 16.34 11.26 -6.91
N LEU A 218 15.44 10.62 -6.15
CA LEU A 218 15.32 9.17 -6.14
C LEU A 218 14.77 8.63 -7.48
N GLN A 219 15.37 7.54 -7.94
CA GLN A 219 14.89 6.76 -9.09
C GLN A 219 13.90 5.67 -8.69
N THR A 220 13.99 5.20 -7.45
CA THR A 220 13.10 4.18 -6.89
C THR A 220 12.33 4.77 -5.71
N PRO A 221 11.07 4.36 -5.48
CA PRO A 221 10.31 4.81 -4.33
C PRO A 221 11.03 4.48 -3.02
N PRO A 222 10.98 5.39 -2.02
CA PRO A 222 11.48 5.09 -0.70
C PRO A 222 10.57 4.07 -0.01
N LYS A 223 11.16 3.19 0.80
CA LYS A 223 10.36 2.37 1.71
C LYS A 223 9.98 3.22 2.92
N VAL A 224 8.68 3.49 3.08
CA VAL A 224 8.19 4.26 4.22
C VAL A 224 7.91 3.32 5.39
N ILE A 225 8.38 3.68 6.58
CA ILE A 225 8.27 2.89 7.80
C ILE A 225 7.72 3.77 8.91
N SER A 226 6.48 3.52 9.35
CA SER A 226 5.98 4.09 10.61
C SER A 226 6.83 3.54 11.76
N THR A 227 7.32 4.39 12.67
CA THR A 227 8.15 3.95 13.79
C THR A 227 7.47 3.98 15.14
N GLY A 228 6.55 4.91 15.39
CA GLY A 228 6.06 5.21 16.74
C GLY A 228 7.23 5.34 17.71
N ASP A 229 7.10 4.75 18.89
CA ASP A 229 8.15 4.77 19.93
C ASP A 229 9.40 3.92 19.59
N GLY A 230 9.28 2.97 18.65
CA GLY A 230 10.31 1.97 18.32
C GLY A 230 11.34 2.42 17.26
N PHE A 231 11.65 3.71 17.17
CA PHE A 231 12.54 4.26 16.13
C PHE A 231 13.92 3.57 16.11
N LYS A 232 14.55 3.41 17.28
CA LYS A 232 15.90 2.84 17.38
C LYS A 232 15.95 1.39 16.92
N GLU A 233 14.96 0.59 17.32
CA GLU A 233 14.83 -0.80 16.92
C GLU A 233 14.66 -0.92 15.41
N LYS A 234 13.77 -0.13 14.79
CA LYS A 234 13.47 -0.23 13.36
C LYS A 234 14.64 0.19 12.49
N ILE A 235 15.38 1.23 12.87
CA ILE A 235 16.54 1.68 12.09
C ILE A 235 17.71 0.70 12.22
N LEU A 236 17.94 0.14 13.41
CA LEU A 236 18.95 -0.92 13.62
C LEU A 236 18.59 -2.17 12.82
N ASN A 237 17.35 -2.63 12.90
CA ASN A 237 16.89 -3.77 12.13
C ASN A 237 17.07 -3.56 10.62
N THR A 238 16.79 -2.36 10.13
CA THR A 238 17.02 -1.98 8.72
C THR A 238 18.49 -2.08 8.34
N GLU A 239 19.38 -1.52 9.17
CA GLU A 239 20.82 -1.58 8.94
C GLU A 239 21.33 -3.02 8.95
N PHE A 240 21.03 -3.79 10.00
CA PHE A 240 21.49 -5.17 10.15
C PHE A 240 20.93 -6.11 9.09
N SER A 241 19.70 -5.90 8.63
CA SER A 241 19.11 -6.69 7.53
C SER A 241 19.88 -6.51 6.22
N SER A 242 20.42 -5.31 5.98
CA SER A 242 21.24 -5.01 4.80
C SER A 242 22.68 -5.55 4.88
N MET A 243 23.14 -5.96 6.07
CA MET A 243 24.50 -6.47 6.24
C MET A 243 24.67 -7.88 5.67
N LYS A 244 25.85 -8.11 5.08
CA LYS A 244 26.34 -9.44 4.71
C LYS A 244 26.76 -10.19 5.97
N ARG A 245 25.78 -10.80 6.64
CA ARG A 245 25.90 -11.62 7.85
C ARG A 245 25.12 -12.92 7.67
N SER A 246 25.41 -13.90 8.51
CA SER A 246 24.73 -15.19 8.49
C SER A 246 23.25 -15.07 8.83
N LYS A 247 22.46 -16.07 8.42
CA LYS A 247 21.03 -16.16 8.78
C LYS A 247 20.83 -16.27 10.29
N PHE A 248 21.66 -17.06 10.98
CA PHE A 248 21.60 -17.15 12.45
C PHE A 248 21.78 -15.79 13.13
N TYR A 249 22.79 -15.04 12.69
CA TYR A 249 23.08 -13.73 13.26
C TYR A 249 21.92 -12.75 13.08
N LYS A 250 21.40 -12.64 11.85
CA LYS A 250 20.29 -11.72 11.55
C LYS A 250 18.99 -12.13 12.24
N ASP A 251 18.59 -13.39 12.11
CA ASP A 251 17.24 -13.82 12.49
C ASP A 251 17.10 -14.17 13.97
N LYS A 252 18.20 -14.58 14.63
CA LYS A 252 18.17 -15.08 16.03
C LYS A 252 18.89 -14.19 17.02
N VAL A 253 19.98 -13.54 16.60
CA VAL A 253 20.80 -12.70 17.50
C VAL A 253 20.33 -11.25 17.44
N VAL A 254 20.33 -10.64 16.25
CA VAL A 254 19.97 -9.22 16.07
C VAL A 254 18.51 -8.95 16.45
N THR A 255 17.57 -9.82 16.10
CA THR A 255 16.15 -9.67 16.46
C THR A 255 15.89 -9.65 17.97
N LYS A 256 16.85 -10.16 18.78
CA LYS A 256 16.80 -10.14 20.25
C LYS A 256 17.58 -8.98 20.87
N LEU A 257 18.25 -8.15 20.06
CA LEU A 257 18.98 -6.98 20.53
C LEU A 257 18.01 -5.93 21.06
N SER A 258 18.11 -5.62 22.35
CA SER A 258 17.39 -4.47 22.90
C SER A 258 18.09 -3.17 22.52
N SER A 259 17.33 -2.19 22.01
CA SER A 259 17.84 -0.85 21.70
C SER A 259 18.44 -0.13 22.92
N LYS A 260 18.09 -0.55 24.14
CA LYS A 260 18.62 -0.01 25.41
C LYS A 260 20.14 -0.12 25.53
N TYR A 261 20.76 -1.07 24.83
CA TYR A 261 22.22 -1.21 24.82
C TYR A 261 22.92 -0.38 23.76
N ILE A 262 22.15 0.28 22.88
CA ILE A 262 22.68 1.15 21.83
C ILE A 262 22.53 2.60 22.27
N TYR A 263 23.52 3.07 23.02
CA TYR A 263 23.53 4.40 23.64
C TYR A 263 23.96 5.51 22.68
N THR A 264 24.76 5.19 21.66
CA THR A 264 25.27 6.18 20.70
C THR A 264 24.25 6.60 19.64
N LEU A 265 23.22 5.78 19.40
CA LEU A 265 22.14 6.10 18.48
C LEU A 265 21.17 7.07 19.15
N LYS A 266 21.25 8.34 18.78
CA LYS A 266 20.32 9.37 19.23
C LYS A 266 19.03 9.29 18.40
N GLN A 267 17.89 9.44 19.06
CA GLN A 267 16.66 9.67 18.32
C GLN A 267 16.74 11.06 17.67
N PRO A 268 16.35 11.20 16.39
CA PRO A 268 16.20 12.51 15.79
C PRO A 268 15.15 13.31 16.57
N GLN A 269 15.35 14.63 16.67
CA GLN A 269 14.37 15.52 17.29
C GLN A 269 13.14 15.73 16.41
N THR A 270 13.24 15.40 15.13
CA THR A 270 12.18 15.53 14.14
C THR A 270 11.39 14.24 14.00
N ASN A 271 10.14 14.37 13.56
CA ASN A 271 9.24 13.24 13.34
C ASN A 271 9.53 12.49 12.03
N LEU A 272 10.42 13.00 11.19
CA LEU A 272 10.84 12.39 9.93
C LEU A 272 12.34 12.16 9.91
N SER A 273 12.76 11.01 9.38
CA SER A 273 14.15 10.77 9.03
C SER A 273 14.28 9.92 7.76
N LEU A 274 15.05 10.38 6.80
CA LEU A 274 15.42 9.60 5.62
C LEU A 274 16.83 9.02 5.82
N TYR A 275 16.98 7.70 5.72
CA TYR A 275 18.28 7.04 5.76
C TYR A 275 18.39 6.02 4.64
N LYS A 276 19.38 6.18 3.76
CA LYS A 276 19.47 5.44 2.48
C LYS A 276 18.16 5.65 1.70
N ASN A 277 17.42 4.58 1.41
CA ASN A 277 16.12 4.63 0.73
C ASN A 277 14.94 4.36 1.69
N PHE A 278 15.12 4.56 3.00
CA PHE A 278 14.08 4.31 4.00
C PHE A 278 13.64 5.62 4.64
N LEU A 279 12.35 5.95 4.51
CA LEU A 279 11.74 7.10 5.16
C LEU A 279 11.07 6.63 6.45
N PHE A 280 11.66 6.98 7.59
CA PHE A 280 11.13 6.69 8.91
C PHE A 280 10.22 7.83 9.35
N VAL A 281 8.97 7.50 9.68
CA VAL A 281 7.94 8.43 10.14
C VAL A 281 7.60 8.07 11.58
N LYS A 282 7.99 8.92 12.52
CA LYS A 282 7.71 8.73 13.94
C LYS A 282 6.28 9.11 14.27
N ASP A 283 5.93 10.36 13.96
CA ASP A 283 4.63 10.97 14.18
C ASP A 283 4.19 11.70 12.91
N LEU A 284 2.88 11.80 12.69
CA LEU A 284 2.27 12.43 11.52
C LEU A 284 2.25 13.95 11.69
N ASP A 285 3.39 14.60 11.51
CA ASP A 285 3.49 16.06 11.54
C ASP A 285 3.02 16.68 10.21
N LYS A 286 1.92 17.45 10.26
CA LYS A 286 1.29 18.09 9.09
C LYS A 286 2.30 18.93 8.29
N ALA A 287 3.09 19.78 8.94
CA ALA A 287 4.00 20.70 8.25
C ALA A 287 5.14 19.95 7.53
N ALA A 288 5.74 18.96 8.20
CA ALA A 288 6.81 18.16 7.64
C ALA A 288 6.32 17.26 6.51
N LEU A 289 5.18 16.59 6.68
CA LEU A 289 4.58 15.76 5.63
C LEU A 289 4.20 16.60 4.41
N GLN A 290 3.50 17.73 4.59
CA GLN A 290 3.08 18.59 3.48
C GLN A 290 4.28 19.02 2.60
N LYS A 291 5.44 19.21 3.23
CA LYS A 291 6.68 19.59 2.57
C LYS A 291 7.33 18.45 1.76
N ILE A 292 7.27 17.21 2.26
CA ILE A 292 7.89 16.06 1.58
C ILE A 292 6.95 15.36 0.60
N SER A 293 5.63 15.56 0.72
CA SER A 293 4.63 14.85 -0.08
C SER A 293 4.68 15.12 -1.58
N PRO A 294 4.96 16.35 -2.07
CA PRO A 294 5.14 16.58 -3.50
C PRO A 294 6.22 15.69 -4.13
N PRO A 295 7.49 15.66 -3.66
CA PRO A 295 8.49 14.75 -4.21
C PRO A 295 8.26 13.27 -3.84
N LEU A 296 7.63 12.99 -2.69
CA LEU A 296 7.31 11.62 -2.28
C LEU A 296 6.29 10.96 -3.21
N GLY A 297 5.16 11.63 -3.50
CA GLY A 297 4.14 11.13 -4.42
C GLY A 297 4.72 10.86 -5.81
N LYS A 298 5.53 11.79 -6.33
CA LYS A 298 6.28 11.59 -7.57
C LYS A 298 7.19 10.36 -7.53
N ALA A 299 7.95 10.18 -6.45
CA ALA A 299 8.86 9.04 -6.32
C ALA A 299 8.12 7.69 -6.30
N PHE A 300 6.90 7.64 -5.74
CA PHE A 300 6.04 6.47 -5.80
C PHE A 300 5.66 6.09 -7.22
N LEU A 301 5.24 7.06 -8.05
CA LEU A 301 4.79 6.79 -9.41
C LEU A 301 5.92 6.31 -10.34
N LYS A 302 7.16 6.75 -10.15
CA LYS A 302 8.32 6.38 -11.00
C LYS A 302 8.57 4.87 -11.11
N SER A 303 8.04 4.08 -10.18
CA SER A 303 8.17 2.62 -10.20
C SER A 303 7.30 1.91 -11.24
N ASN A 304 6.17 2.51 -11.63
CA ASN A 304 5.15 1.88 -12.47
C ASN A 304 4.68 2.74 -13.65
N ILE A 305 4.99 4.05 -13.62
CA ILE A 305 4.64 5.03 -14.64
C ILE A 305 5.93 5.61 -15.24
N ASP A 306 5.96 5.74 -16.56
CA ASP A 306 7.10 6.32 -17.28
C ASP A 306 7.37 7.75 -16.80
N SER A 307 8.64 8.06 -16.53
CA SER A 307 9.04 9.35 -15.97
C SER A 307 8.67 10.54 -16.86
N SER A 308 8.57 10.36 -18.18
CA SER A 308 8.11 11.38 -19.13
C SER A 308 6.63 11.72 -19.01
N SER A 309 5.82 10.82 -18.45
CA SER A 309 4.39 11.02 -18.24
C SER A 309 4.07 11.63 -16.88
N ILE A 310 5.03 11.66 -15.94
CA ILE A 310 4.84 12.19 -14.60
C ILE A 310 5.12 13.71 -14.59
N LYS A 311 4.10 14.50 -14.26
CA LYS A 311 4.21 15.96 -14.14
C LYS A 311 5.22 16.40 -13.06
N GLU A 312 5.70 17.64 -13.16
CA GLU A 312 6.84 18.13 -12.36
C GLU A 312 6.61 18.03 -10.85
N THR A 313 5.66 18.78 -10.29
CA THR A 313 5.29 18.70 -8.86
C THR A 313 3.88 19.24 -8.63
N ALA A 314 3.06 18.48 -7.91
CA ALA A 314 1.78 18.95 -7.37
C ALA A 314 1.97 19.86 -6.15
N GLU A 315 1.03 20.75 -5.89
CA GLU A 315 0.89 21.44 -4.60
C GLU A 315 0.09 20.56 -3.64
N ILE A 316 0.72 20.01 -2.61
CA ILE A 316 0.01 19.21 -1.60
C ILE A 316 -0.41 20.12 -0.45
N LYS A 317 -1.68 20.07 -0.07
CA LYS A 317 -2.23 20.67 1.16
C LYS A 317 -2.75 19.56 2.06
N ILE A 318 -2.15 19.44 3.25
CA ILE A 318 -2.66 18.48 4.23
C ILE A 318 -3.77 19.16 5.03
N VAL A 319 -4.95 18.56 5.06
CA VAL A 319 -6.13 19.15 5.72
C VAL A 319 -6.65 18.24 6.82
N SER A 320 -7.35 18.84 7.76
CA SER A 320 -8.18 18.10 8.71
C SER A 320 -9.42 17.55 8.00
N ARG A 321 -10.06 16.55 8.60
CA ARG A 321 -11.31 15.99 8.08
C ARG A 321 -12.43 17.04 7.97
N GLN A 322 -12.52 17.97 8.91
CA GLN A 322 -13.53 19.04 8.86
C GLN A 322 -13.27 20.03 7.71
N GLU A 323 -12.01 20.41 7.49
CA GLU A 323 -11.63 21.24 6.34
C GLU A 323 -11.95 20.52 5.02
N TYR A 324 -11.66 19.21 4.93
CA TYR A 324 -11.97 18.39 3.77
C TYR A 324 -13.48 18.29 3.50
N LEU A 325 -14.29 17.98 4.51
CA LEU A 325 -15.75 17.91 4.36
C LEU A 325 -16.33 19.23 3.86
N LYS A 326 -15.80 20.37 4.34
CA LYS A 326 -16.21 21.68 3.86
C LYS A 326 -15.86 21.90 2.37
N LEU A 327 -14.65 21.53 1.95
CA LEU A 327 -14.24 21.60 0.53
C LEU A 327 -15.14 20.73 -0.35
N ARG A 328 -15.48 19.52 0.11
CA ARG A 328 -16.38 18.62 -0.60
C ARG A 328 -17.81 19.16 -0.67
N ASP A 329 -18.33 19.71 0.41
CA ASP A 329 -19.65 20.37 0.39
C ASP A 329 -19.68 21.51 -0.63
N GLU A 330 -18.64 22.34 -0.69
CA GLU A 330 -18.50 23.43 -1.66
C GLU A 330 -18.46 22.90 -3.11
N GLN A 331 -17.70 21.83 -3.38
CA GLN A 331 -17.66 21.18 -4.69
C GLN A 331 -19.01 20.58 -5.08
N ILE A 332 -19.65 19.82 -4.19
CA ILE A 332 -20.95 19.20 -4.42
C ILE A 332 -22.00 20.27 -4.70
N ASN A 333 -22.01 21.36 -3.93
CA ASN A 333 -22.93 22.48 -4.16
C ASN A 333 -22.76 23.11 -5.55
N LYS A 334 -21.51 23.21 -6.02
CA LYS A 334 -21.22 23.71 -7.37
C LYS A 334 -21.75 22.75 -8.44
N GLU A 335 -21.50 21.45 -8.30
CA GLU A 335 -21.99 20.43 -9.24
C GLU A 335 -23.52 20.37 -9.29
N VAL A 336 -24.18 20.46 -8.12
CA VAL A 336 -25.66 20.55 -8.03
C VAL A 336 -26.18 21.79 -8.75
N ALA A 337 -25.54 22.94 -8.57
CA ALA A 337 -25.96 24.18 -9.24
C ALA A 337 -25.81 24.11 -10.78
N GLU A 338 -24.77 23.45 -11.29
CA GLU A 338 -24.58 23.21 -12.72
C GLU A 338 -25.70 22.31 -13.28
N ILE A 339 -26.04 21.22 -12.58
CA ILE A 339 -27.13 20.33 -12.96
C ILE A 339 -28.49 21.03 -12.89
N ASP A 340 -28.72 21.85 -11.86
CA ASP A 340 -29.93 22.68 -11.76
C ASP A 340 -30.08 23.62 -12.97
N GLY A 341 -28.95 24.15 -13.48
CA GLY A 341 -28.90 24.89 -14.74
C GLY A 341 -29.36 24.05 -15.93
N ILE A 342 -28.83 22.84 -16.09
CA ILE A 342 -29.20 21.91 -17.18
C ILE A 342 -30.68 21.52 -17.09
N ILE A 343 -31.18 21.16 -15.90
CA ILE A 343 -32.59 20.81 -15.67
C ILE A 343 -33.50 21.97 -16.05
N LYS A 344 -33.10 23.21 -15.74
CA LYS A 344 -33.83 24.43 -16.09
C LYS A 344 -33.88 24.64 -17.61
N ASP A 345 -32.76 24.46 -18.30
CA ASP A 345 -32.69 24.59 -19.76
C ASP A 345 -33.56 23.53 -20.45
N ILE A 346 -33.48 22.27 -20.02
CA ILE A 346 -34.36 21.21 -20.51
C ILE A 346 -35.84 21.54 -20.23
N SER A 347 -36.16 22.10 -19.07
CA SER A 347 -37.53 22.50 -18.73
C SER A 347 -38.06 23.61 -19.64
N ASN A 348 -37.21 24.58 -20.01
CA ASN A 348 -37.54 25.62 -20.98
C ASN A 348 -37.79 25.03 -22.38
N ASP A 349 -36.95 24.08 -22.82
CA ASP A 349 -37.11 23.38 -24.10
C ASP A 349 -38.39 22.54 -24.14
N ILE A 350 -38.73 21.86 -23.04
CA ILE A 350 -40.00 21.14 -22.89
C ILE A 350 -41.19 22.09 -23.07
N ALA A 351 -41.16 23.26 -22.42
CA ALA A 351 -42.21 24.25 -22.51
C ALA A 351 -42.33 24.81 -23.95
N TYR A 352 -41.20 25.13 -24.58
CA TYR A 352 -41.15 25.62 -25.96
C TYR A 352 -41.72 24.59 -26.95
N MET A 353 -41.28 23.33 -26.88
CA MET A 353 -41.76 22.25 -27.74
C MET A 353 -43.25 21.96 -27.50
N GLY A 354 -43.70 21.96 -26.24
CA GLY A 354 -45.12 21.85 -25.90
C GLY A 354 -45.96 22.97 -26.52
N GLY A 355 -45.44 24.21 -26.52
CA GLY A 355 -46.06 25.35 -27.18
C GLY A 355 -46.12 25.23 -28.71
N LEU A 356 -45.06 24.74 -29.36
CA LEU A 356 -45.05 24.47 -30.81
C LEU A 356 -46.10 23.42 -31.21
N ILE A 357 -46.15 22.29 -30.49
CA ILE A 357 -47.13 21.23 -30.74
C ILE A 357 -48.55 21.76 -30.55
N SER A 358 -48.79 22.55 -29.50
CA SER A 358 -50.11 23.10 -29.22
C SER A 358 -50.58 24.07 -30.31
N ARG A 359 -49.69 24.92 -30.83
CA ARG A 359 -49.98 25.81 -31.96
C ARG A 359 -50.26 25.04 -33.25
N ALA A 360 -49.41 24.06 -33.58
CA ALA A 360 -49.61 23.21 -34.75
C ALA A 360 -50.96 22.47 -34.70
N ARG A 361 -51.37 21.97 -33.53
CA ARG A 361 -52.69 21.35 -33.34
C ARG A 361 -53.85 22.34 -33.49
N ALA A 362 -53.70 23.58 -33.01
CA ALA A 362 -54.71 24.61 -33.18
C ALA A 362 -54.87 24.99 -34.66
N GLU A 363 -53.77 25.23 -35.38
CA GLU A 363 -53.79 25.51 -36.81
C GLU A 363 -54.38 24.34 -37.63
N GLN A 364 -54.04 23.10 -37.26
CA GLN A 364 -54.63 21.90 -37.85
C GLN A 364 -56.15 21.84 -37.63
N ALA A 365 -56.64 22.19 -36.43
CA ALA A 365 -58.06 22.23 -36.12
C ALA A 365 -58.80 23.34 -36.89
N ASP A 366 -58.20 24.53 -37.02
CA ASP A 366 -58.76 25.64 -37.78
C ASP A 366 -58.86 25.32 -39.29
N LEU A 367 -57.84 24.65 -39.84
CA LEU A 367 -57.88 24.13 -41.20
C LEU A 367 -58.96 23.06 -41.37
N GLN A 368 -59.13 22.16 -40.40
CA GLN A 368 -60.18 21.15 -40.43
C GLN A 368 -61.58 21.80 -40.44
N ALA A 369 -61.81 22.81 -39.60
CA ALA A 369 -63.06 23.57 -39.61
C ALA A 369 -63.28 24.30 -40.95
N SER A 370 -62.21 24.76 -41.61
CA SER A 370 -62.26 25.37 -42.94
C SER A 370 -62.61 24.35 -44.03
N VAL A 371 -62.10 23.11 -43.94
CA VAL A 371 -62.50 21.99 -44.81
C VAL A 371 -63.99 21.69 -44.66
N ASP A 372 -64.49 21.60 -43.42
CA ASP A 372 -65.90 21.30 -43.17
C ASP A 372 -66.83 22.40 -43.71
N ARG A 373 -66.41 23.67 -43.57
CA ARG A 373 -67.13 24.81 -44.17
C ARG A 373 -67.10 24.77 -45.70
N ALA A 374 -65.93 24.52 -46.29
CA ALA A 374 -65.79 24.42 -47.75
C ALA A 374 -66.64 23.28 -48.32
N ARG A 375 -66.72 22.13 -47.64
CA ARG A 375 -67.61 21.01 -48.01
C ARG A 375 -69.09 21.41 -47.97
N SER A 376 -69.49 22.19 -46.97
CA SER A 376 -70.87 22.68 -46.84
C SER A 376 -71.21 23.68 -47.95
N LEU A 377 -70.34 24.66 -48.20
CA LEU A 377 -70.51 25.65 -49.27
C LEU A 377 -70.53 25.01 -50.66
N ARG A 378 -69.63 24.06 -50.92
CA ARG A 378 -69.63 23.28 -52.16
C ARG A 378 -71.00 22.66 -52.44
N GLU A 379 -71.62 22.06 -51.44
CA GLU A 379 -72.92 21.43 -51.60
C GLU A 379 -74.03 22.47 -51.77
N GLU A 380 -74.02 23.55 -50.98
CA GLU A 380 -74.98 24.66 -51.12
C GLU A 380 -74.93 25.30 -52.51
N ASP A 381 -73.74 25.67 -52.98
CA ASP A 381 -73.51 26.29 -54.28
C ASP A 381 -73.89 25.33 -55.43
N TYR A 382 -73.50 24.06 -55.33
CA TYR A 382 -73.87 23.05 -56.33
C TYR A 382 -75.39 22.83 -56.38
N GLN A 383 -76.06 22.70 -55.23
CA GLN A 383 -77.52 22.55 -55.16
C GLN A 383 -78.24 23.79 -55.71
N TYR A 384 -77.76 24.99 -55.38
CA TYR A 384 -78.26 26.22 -55.96
C TYR A 384 -78.09 26.23 -57.49
N CYS A 385 -76.90 25.89 -57.99
CA CYS A 385 -76.59 25.86 -59.42
C CYS A 385 -77.53 24.91 -60.19
N ILE A 386 -77.75 23.68 -59.70
CA ILE A 386 -78.59 22.70 -60.41
C ILE A 386 -80.09 23.01 -60.35
N THR A 387 -80.56 23.72 -59.30
CA THR A 387 -81.97 24.07 -59.10
C THR A 387 -82.35 25.46 -59.62
N ALA A 388 -81.37 26.33 -59.86
CA ALA A 388 -81.60 27.65 -60.45
C ALA A 388 -82.29 27.55 -61.82
N GLY A 389 -83.44 28.21 -61.95
CA GLY A 389 -84.28 28.19 -63.15
C GLY A 389 -85.40 27.14 -63.15
N TYR A 390 -85.33 26.10 -62.31
CA TYR A 390 -86.45 25.15 -62.12
C TYR A 390 -87.69 25.78 -61.46
N ASN A 391 -87.58 26.98 -60.87
CA ASN A 391 -88.72 27.71 -60.32
C ASN A 391 -89.31 28.74 -61.31
N SER A 392 -88.78 28.83 -62.53
CA SER A 392 -89.20 29.77 -63.56
C SER A 392 -90.02 29.05 -64.63
N PHE A 393 -91.33 28.86 -64.37
CA PHE A 393 -92.25 28.25 -65.33
C PHE A 393 -92.66 29.27 -66.39
N TYR A 394 -91.99 29.27 -67.55
CA TYR A 394 -92.33 30.11 -68.69
C TYR A 394 -92.78 29.21 -69.86
N TYR A 395 -94.01 29.39 -70.34
CA TYR A 395 -94.60 28.67 -71.48
C TYR A 395 -94.56 27.12 -71.40
N GLY A 396 -94.84 26.54 -70.23
CA GLY A 396 -95.01 25.07 -70.10
C GLY A 396 -93.71 24.26 -70.01
N THR A 397 -92.55 24.91 -70.00
CA THR A 397 -91.23 24.24 -69.95
C THR A 397 -90.36 24.88 -68.88
N PHE A 398 -89.68 24.07 -68.06
CA PHE A 398 -88.69 24.57 -67.12
C PHE A 398 -87.40 24.93 -67.88
N ILE A 399 -86.89 26.15 -67.69
CA ILE A 399 -85.63 26.60 -68.29
C ILE A 399 -84.58 26.65 -67.19
N ARG A 400 -83.59 25.77 -67.27
CA ARG A 400 -82.47 25.74 -66.32
C ARG A 400 -81.52 26.90 -66.61
N THR A 401 -81.08 27.61 -65.56
CA THR A 401 -80.22 28.79 -65.71
C THR A 401 -78.78 28.41 -66.07
N TYR A 402 -78.28 27.30 -65.52
CA TYR A 402 -76.91 26.82 -65.71
C TYR A 402 -76.89 25.42 -66.32
N SER A 403 -75.88 25.13 -67.14
CA SER A 403 -75.63 23.80 -67.69
C SER A 403 -75.02 22.87 -66.65
N ASP A 404 -75.16 21.55 -66.85
CA ASP A 404 -74.50 20.55 -66.00
C ASP A 404 -72.98 20.74 -65.96
N ALA A 405 -72.38 21.10 -67.10
CA ALA A 405 -70.94 21.33 -67.20
C ALA A 405 -70.47 22.52 -66.36
N GLU A 406 -71.27 23.58 -66.25
CA GLU A 406 -70.98 24.75 -65.40
C GLU A 406 -71.07 24.40 -63.91
N CYS A 407 -72.14 23.73 -63.48
CA CYS A 407 -72.27 23.31 -62.08
C CYS A 407 -71.19 22.30 -61.67
N ASP A 408 -70.79 21.39 -62.58
CA ASP A 408 -69.66 20.47 -62.36
C ASP A 408 -68.30 21.18 -62.35
N ALA A 409 -68.16 22.31 -63.04
CA ALA A 409 -66.94 23.12 -62.98
C ALA A 409 -66.82 23.83 -61.62
N GLU A 410 -67.90 24.45 -61.14
CA GLU A 410 -67.97 25.11 -59.83
C GLU A 410 -67.71 24.13 -58.68
N ARG A 411 -68.31 22.94 -58.74
CA ARG A 411 -68.02 21.86 -57.78
C ARG A 411 -66.54 21.46 -57.79
N ARG A 412 -65.91 21.39 -58.96
CA ARG A 412 -64.48 21.04 -59.11
C ARG A 412 -63.55 22.10 -58.53
N GLU A 413 -63.90 23.39 -58.62
CA GLU A 413 -63.14 24.47 -57.97
C GLU A 413 -63.14 24.32 -56.45
N TRP A 414 -64.28 23.98 -55.88
CA TRP A 414 -64.39 23.66 -54.46
C TRP A 414 -63.63 22.39 -54.07
N ASP A 415 -63.68 21.33 -54.88
CA ASP A 415 -62.90 20.11 -54.65
C ASP A 415 -61.39 20.40 -54.63
N GLN A 416 -60.90 21.29 -55.52
CA GLN A 416 -59.52 21.75 -55.51
C GLN A 416 -59.19 22.55 -54.23
N THR A 417 -60.10 23.40 -53.78
CA THR A 417 -59.94 24.16 -52.53
C THR A 417 -59.85 23.23 -51.31
N ILE A 418 -60.73 22.23 -51.24
CA ILE A 418 -60.72 21.20 -50.20
C ILE A 418 -59.40 20.41 -50.23
N ALA A 419 -58.97 19.95 -51.40
CA ALA A 419 -57.71 19.22 -51.56
C ALA A 419 -56.50 20.04 -51.11
N ASN A 420 -56.47 21.35 -51.43
CA ASN A 420 -55.41 22.24 -50.98
C ASN A 420 -55.40 22.42 -49.44
N LEU A 421 -56.57 22.52 -48.81
CA LEU A 421 -56.67 22.60 -47.35
C LEU A 421 -56.26 21.29 -46.67
N GLU A 422 -56.69 20.15 -47.21
CA GLU A 422 -56.32 18.82 -46.72
C GLU A 422 -54.81 18.56 -46.86
N SER A 423 -54.19 19.01 -47.95
CA SER A 423 -52.72 18.97 -48.11
C SER A 423 -52.01 19.76 -47.01
N LYS A 424 -52.47 20.97 -46.70
CA LYS A 424 -51.91 21.77 -45.60
C LYS A 424 -52.06 21.10 -44.25
N ILE A 425 -53.19 20.41 -43.99
CA ILE A 425 -53.39 19.62 -42.76
C ILE A 425 -52.33 18.51 -42.66
N GLN A 426 -52.02 17.83 -43.77
CA GLN A 426 -51.01 16.76 -43.79
C GLN A 426 -49.59 17.27 -43.52
N GLU A 427 -49.27 18.51 -43.84
CA GLU A 427 -47.97 19.13 -43.54
C GLU A 427 -47.71 19.28 -42.03
N TYR A 428 -48.75 19.40 -41.20
CA TYR A 428 -48.61 19.51 -39.75
C TYR A 428 -48.38 18.17 -39.04
N ALA A 429 -48.80 17.05 -39.62
CA ALA A 429 -48.71 15.74 -38.96
C ALA A 429 -47.25 15.31 -38.66
N PRO A 430 -46.28 15.43 -39.60
CA PRO A 430 -44.87 15.17 -39.30
C PRO A 430 -44.31 16.10 -38.22
N ALA A 431 -44.64 17.40 -38.26
CA ALA A 431 -44.16 18.37 -37.28
C ALA A 431 -44.66 18.06 -35.86
N ILE A 432 -45.93 17.66 -35.72
CA ILE A 432 -46.50 17.22 -34.44
C ILE A 432 -45.80 15.94 -33.96
N SER A 433 -45.63 14.95 -34.83
CA SER A 433 -44.99 13.68 -34.47
C SER A 433 -43.54 13.85 -34.04
N GLN A 434 -42.73 14.58 -34.82
CA GLN A 434 -41.34 14.89 -34.48
C GLN A 434 -41.25 15.71 -33.18
N GLY A 435 -42.17 16.66 -32.98
CA GLY A 435 -42.27 17.41 -31.75
C GLY A 435 -42.54 16.51 -30.53
N GLN A 436 -43.44 15.54 -30.66
CA GLN A 436 -43.76 14.58 -29.59
C GLN A 436 -42.58 13.66 -29.25
N GLU A 437 -41.85 13.17 -30.26
CA GLU A 437 -40.65 12.35 -30.05
C GLU A 437 -39.55 13.15 -29.32
N ARG A 438 -39.30 14.38 -29.77
CA ARG A 438 -38.34 15.28 -29.12
C ARG A 438 -38.77 15.59 -27.68
N LEU A 439 -40.05 15.83 -27.44
CA LEU A 439 -40.59 16.07 -26.10
C LEU A 439 -40.41 14.87 -25.17
N ALA A 440 -40.64 13.64 -25.67
CA ALA A 440 -40.40 12.42 -24.90
C ALA A 440 -38.91 12.28 -24.51
N THR A 441 -38.01 12.56 -25.46
CA THR A 441 -36.55 12.54 -25.23
C THR A 441 -36.13 13.56 -24.17
N LEU A 442 -36.63 14.80 -24.26
CA LEU A 442 -36.32 15.86 -23.29
C LEU A 442 -36.84 15.51 -21.88
N ARG A 443 -38.02 14.89 -21.76
CA ARG A 443 -38.55 14.42 -20.47
C ARG A 443 -37.68 13.33 -19.85
N TYR A 444 -37.25 12.37 -20.67
CA TYR A 444 -36.33 11.32 -20.23
C TYR A 444 -35.01 11.91 -19.69
N TYR A 445 -34.41 12.87 -20.41
CA TYR A 445 -33.21 13.54 -19.93
C TYR A 445 -33.45 14.32 -18.64
N LYS A 446 -34.59 15.03 -18.54
CA LYS A 446 -34.94 15.74 -17.31
C LYS A 446 -35.00 14.80 -16.11
N GLU A 447 -35.75 13.70 -16.22
CA GLU A 447 -35.86 12.70 -15.15
C GLU A 447 -34.49 12.11 -14.77
N THR A 448 -33.63 11.87 -15.77
CA THR A 448 -32.27 11.38 -15.54
C THR A 448 -31.43 12.39 -14.76
N TYR A 449 -31.41 13.67 -15.17
CA TYR A 449 -30.66 14.70 -14.47
C TYR A 449 -31.23 15.01 -13.08
N GLU A 450 -32.54 14.93 -12.88
CA GLU A 450 -33.16 15.03 -11.54
C GLU A 450 -32.68 13.88 -10.62
N ALA A 451 -32.62 12.65 -11.12
CA ALA A 451 -32.08 11.53 -10.35
C ALA A 451 -30.58 11.71 -10.04
N VAL A 452 -29.76 12.16 -11.02
CA VAL A 452 -28.33 12.44 -10.79
C VAL A 452 -28.14 13.56 -9.77
N ARG A 453 -28.95 14.62 -9.82
CA ARG A 453 -28.93 15.71 -8.84
C ARG A 453 -29.14 15.18 -7.43
N GLU A 454 -30.15 14.35 -7.21
CA GLU A 454 -30.43 13.74 -5.90
C GLU A 454 -29.26 12.87 -5.40
N LEU A 455 -28.65 12.10 -6.31
CA LEU A 455 -27.50 11.26 -5.97
C LEU A 455 -26.27 12.09 -5.57
N ILE A 456 -25.96 13.15 -6.32
CA ILE A 456 -24.83 14.05 -6.01
C ILE A 456 -25.07 14.78 -4.68
N GLU A 457 -26.26 15.30 -4.46
CA GLU A 457 -26.62 15.96 -3.19
C GLU A 457 -26.47 15.00 -2.01
N GLY A 458 -26.87 13.74 -2.17
CA GLY A 458 -26.69 12.68 -1.18
C GLY A 458 -25.24 12.37 -0.83
N GLN A 459 -24.26 12.74 -1.67
CA GLN A 459 -22.83 12.53 -1.38
C GLN A 459 -22.33 13.32 -0.18
N LYS A 460 -22.99 14.41 0.21
CA LYS A 460 -22.60 15.19 1.39
C LYS A 460 -22.58 14.33 2.66
N GLU A 461 -23.45 13.32 2.72
CA GLU A 461 -23.55 12.41 3.87
C GLU A 461 -22.62 11.19 3.75
N SER A 462 -22.19 10.82 2.54
CA SER A 462 -21.41 9.60 2.24
C SER A 462 -19.94 9.85 1.86
N ALA A 463 -19.52 11.10 1.64
CA ALA A 463 -18.16 11.53 1.28
C ALA A 463 -17.06 11.16 2.30
N ILE A 464 -17.40 10.42 3.35
CA ILE A 464 -16.51 9.90 4.39
C ILE A 464 -15.44 8.93 3.83
N GLN A 465 -15.70 8.26 2.71
CA GLN A 465 -14.81 7.21 2.21
C GLN A 465 -13.60 7.74 1.40
N GLU A 466 -13.77 8.87 0.70
CA GLU A 466 -12.68 9.54 -0.01
C GLU A 466 -11.97 10.46 0.99
N LEU A 467 -10.67 10.26 1.22
CA LEU A 467 -9.86 11.08 2.13
C LEU A 467 -8.92 12.04 1.38
N GLY A 468 -9.14 12.20 0.08
CA GLY A 468 -8.37 13.04 -0.83
C GLY A 468 -9.27 13.82 -1.78
N LEU A 469 -8.77 14.94 -2.26
CA LEU A 469 -9.41 15.72 -3.31
C LEU A 469 -8.33 16.33 -4.21
N PHE A 470 -8.44 16.08 -5.51
CA PHE A 470 -7.71 16.81 -6.52
C PHE A 470 -8.53 18.00 -7.04
N GLU A 471 -7.98 19.20 -6.88
CA GLU A 471 -8.44 20.40 -7.57
C GLU A 471 -7.49 20.71 -8.74
N PRO A 472 -7.98 20.67 -9.99
CA PRO A 472 -7.26 21.21 -11.14
C PRO A 472 -6.76 22.64 -10.88
N ASP A 473 -5.54 23.04 -11.29
CA ASP A 473 -4.60 22.30 -12.15
C ASP A 473 -3.50 21.52 -11.41
N LYS A 474 -3.33 21.74 -10.10
CA LYS A 474 -2.16 21.23 -9.37
C LYS A 474 -2.36 20.94 -7.89
N THR A 475 -3.50 21.26 -7.29
CA THR A 475 -3.64 21.20 -5.83
C THR A 475 -4.24 19.86 -5.41
N LEU A 476 -3.56 19.17 -4.49
CA LEU A 476 -4.04 17.93 -3.90
C LEU A 476 -4.27 18.16 -2.41
N TYR A 477 -5.51 17.99 -1.97
CA TYR A 477 -5.87 17.97 -0.57
C TYR A 477 -5.82 16.52 -0.10
N VAL A 478 -5.08 16.27 0.97
CA VAL A 478 -4.97 14.94 1.56
C VAL A 478 -5.29 15.06 3.04
N VAL A 479 -6.26 14.28 3.51
CA VAL A 479 -6.65 14.26 4.92
C VAL A 479 -5.56 13.54 5.73
N LEU A 480 -5.24 14.09 6.89
CA LEU A 480 -4.37 13.45 7.87
C LEU A 480 -5.09 13.35 9.22
N GLU A 481 -5.46 12.13 9.60
CA GLU A 481 -6.02 11.84 10.92
C GLU A 481 -4.90 11.41 11.90
N ASN A 482 -4.99 11.84 13.16
CA ASN A 482 -3.87 11.86 14.10
C ASN A 482 -3.56 10.52 14.83
N VAL A 483 -3.92 9.34 14.31
CA VAL A 483 -4.12 8.15 15.18
C VAL A 483 -3.33 6.87 14.85
N GLY A 484 -2.06 6.92 14.45
CA GLY A 484 -1.18 5.73 14.52
C GLY A 484 -0.61 5.18 13.21
N GLY A 485 -0.39 3.87 13.15
CA GLY A 485 0.35 3.21 12.06
C GLY A 485 -0.48 2.90 10.80
N LYS A 486 -1.80 2.69 10.93
CA LYS A 486 -2.69 2.44 9.79
C LYS A 486 -2.93 3.72 9.00
N GLU A 487 -2.90 4.85 9.67
CA GLU A 487 -3.16 6.20 9.18
C GLU A 487 -2.07 6.65 8.22
N LEU A 488 -0.82 6.19 8.42
CA LEU A 488 0.25 6.44 7.46
C LEU A 488 0.00 5.72 6.13
N ASP A 489 -0.47 4.46 6.16
CA ASP A 489 -0.76 3.71 4.94
C ASP A 489 -1.95 4.32 4.18
N VAL A 490 -2.99 4.76 4.90
CA VAL A 490 -4.13 5.51 4.34
C VAL A 490 -3.63 6.80 3.70
N TYR A 491 -2.87 7.61 4.45
CA TYR A 491 -2.30 8.86 3.96
C TYR A 491 -1.47 8.66 2.69
N LEU A 492 -0.57 7.68 2.68
CA LEU A 492 0.31 7.41 1.54
C LEU A 492 -0.48 7.02 0.31
N GLY A 493 -1.53 6.21 0.47
CA GLY A 493 -2.24 5.77 -0.71
C GLY A 493 -3.31 6.73 -1.19
N THR A 494 -3.89 7.54 -0.32
CA THR A 494 -4.61 8.75 -0.76
C THR A 494 -3.67 9.69 -1.50
N LEU A 495 -2.47 9.96 -0.96
CA LEU A 495 -1.48 10.79 -1.66
C LEU A 495 -1.16 10.24 -3.06
N VAL A 496 -0.92 8.94 -3.19
CA VAL A 496 -0.63 8.30 -4.49
C VAL A 496 -1.83 8.35 -5.43
N HIS A 497 -3.04 8.11 -4.93
CA HIS A 497 -4.30 8.18 -5.68
C HIS A 497 -4.49 9.57 -6.28
N GLU A 498 -4.44 10.62 -5.45
CA GLU A 498 -4.57 12.00 -5.93
C GLU A 498 -3.43 12.40 -6.87
N TYR A 499 -2.20 11.94 -6.62
CA TYR A 499 -1.07 12.23 -7.51
C TYR A 499 -1.25 11.60 -8.90
N LEU A 500 -1.94 10.46 -9.00
CA LEU A 500 -2.27 9.82 -10.27
C LEU A 500 -3.32 10.64 -11.03
N HIS A 501 -4.36 11.16 -10.37
CA HIS A 501 -5.27 12.13 -10.99
C HIS A 501 -4.52 13.36 -11.51
N PHE A 502 -3.69 13.98 -10.68
CA PHE A 502 -2.87 15.12 -11.10
C PHE A 502 -2.00 14.79 -12.32
N THR A 503 -1.31 13.65 -12.28
CA THR A 503 -0.40 13.21 -13.34
C THR A 503 -1.13 12.98 -14.66
N SER A 504 -2.32 12.37 -14.60
CA SER A 504 -3.09 12.00 -15.77
C SER A 504 -4.01 13.11 -16.29
N TYR A 505 -4.32 14.13 -15.49
CA TYR A 505 -5.17 15.27 -15.88
C TYR A 505 -4.66 15.96 -17.15
N ILE A 506 -5.55 16.26 -18.11
CA ILE A 506 -5.20 17.01 -19.34
C ILE A 506 -5.98 18.33 -19.38
N SER A 507 -7.30 18.28 -19.34
CA SER A 507 -8.21 19.43 -19.23
C SER A 507 -9.60 18.96 -18.81
N ASP A 508 -10.51 19.91 -18.52
CA ASP A 508 -11.89 19.61 -18.13
C ASP A 508 -12.71 18.99 -19.27
N GLU A 509 -12.36 19.29 -20.53
CA GLU A 509 -12.99 18.73 -21.73
C GLU A 509 -12.44 17.34 -22.09
N ARG A 510 -11.26 16.98 -21.57
CA ARG A 510 -10.57 15.73 -21.90
C ARG A 510 -10.35 14.89 -20.66
N LYS A 511 -11.42 14.19 -20.27
CA LYS A 511 -11.52 13.29 -19.11
C LYS A 511 -12.11 11.94 -19.51
N LEU A 512 -11.78 10.90 -18.74
CA LEU A 512 -12.47 9.61 -18.86
C LEU A 512 -13.83 9.66 -18.14
N PRO A 513 -14.75 8.75 -18.47
CA PRO A 513 -15.95 8.53 -17.67
C PRO A 513 -15.57 8.24 -16.21
N ARG A 514 -16.35 8.75 -15.25
CA ARG A 514 -15.98 8.76 -13.81
C ARG A 514 -15.64 7.36 -13.28
N PHE A 515 -16.40 6.33 -13.68
CA PHE A 515 -16.12 4.94 -13.32
C PHE A 515 -14.69 4.50 -13.69
N PHE A 516 -14.25 4.79 -14.93
CA PHE A 516 -12.93 4.42 -15.41
C PHE A 516 -11.84 5.34 -14.86
N GLU A 517 -12.15 6.63 -14.67
CA GLU A 517 -11.25 7.60 -14.05
C GLU A 517 -10.85 7.16 -12.63
N GLU A 518 -11.83 6.92 -11.77
CA GLU A 518 -11.62 6.48 -10.37
C GLU A 518 -11.09 5.05 -10.31
N GLY A 519 -11.69 4.14 -11.11
CA GLY A 519 -11.34 2.73 -11.11
C GLY A 519 -9.90 2.45 -11.55
N LEU A 520 -9.43 3.12 -12.61
CA LEU A 520 -8.04 2.98 -13.07
C LEU A 520 -7.08 3.69 -12.12
N THR A 521 -7.45 4.85 -11.58
CA THR A 521 -6.62 5.55 -10.58
C THR A 521 -6.38 4.68 -9.36
N GLU A 522 -7.44 4.09 -8.79
CA GLU A 522 -7.34 3.21 -7.64
C GLU A 522 -6.63 1.88 -7.97
N TYR A 523 -6.86 1.31 -9.16
CA TYR A 523 -6.13 0.12 -9.60
C TYR A 523 -4.61 0.37 -9.64
N PHE A 524 -4.17 1.48 -10.25
CA PHE A 524 -2.76 1.83 -10.34
C PHE A 524 -2.18 2.29 -9.00
N SER A 525 -2.95 2.97 -8.13
CA SER A 525 -2.52 3.35 -6.79
C SER A 525 -2.16 2.10 -5.96
N ARG A 526 -3.02 1.08 -5.97
CA ARG A 526 -2.80 -0.21 -5.29
C ARG A 526 -1.56 -0.92 -5.83
N LYS A 527 -1.31 -0.90 -7.14
CA LYS A 527 -0.09 -1.48 -7.74
C LYS A 527 1.17 -0.80 -7.25
N VAL A 528 1.18 0.53 -7.24
CA VAL A 528 2.30 1.35 -6.74
C VAL A 528 2.59 1.07 -5.26
N LEU A 529 1.55 0.92 -4.43
CA LEU A 529 1.67 0.71 -2.99
C LEU A 529 2.03 -0.73 -2.60
N ARG A 530 1.50 -1.75 -3.30
CA ARG A 530 1.85 -3.17 -3.08
C ARG A 530 3.35 -3.41 -3.24
N GLY A 531 4.01 -2.74 -4.19
CA GLY A 531 5.45 -2.77 -4.37
C GLY A 531 6.25 -2.27 -3.16
N ASN A 532 5.63 -1.50 -2.27
CA ASN A 532 6.24 -0.91 -1.08
C ASN A 532 5.81 -1.58 0.24
N GLY A 533 5.00 -2.64 0.16
CA GLY A 533 4.58 -3.44 1.31
C GLY A 533 3.34 -2.94 2.06
N SER A 534 2.61 -1.96 1.51
CA SER A 534 1.28 -1.61 2.00
C SER A 534 0.25 -2.58 1.40
N SER A 535 -0.67 -3.06 2.24
CA SER A 535 -1.75 -3.99 1.85
C SER A 535 -3.13 -3.33 1.85
N GLN A 536 -3.22 -2.01 2.09
CA GLN A 536 -4.51 -1.34 2.23
C GLN A 536 -5.19 -1.09 0.88
N GLN A 537 -6.50 -1.33 0.89
CA GLN A 537 -7.49 -0.92 -0.09
C GLN A 537 -8.11 0.39 0.41
N ILE A 538 -8.05 1.45 -0.39
CA ILE A 538 -8.23 2.83 0.10
C ILE A 538 -9.52 3.44 -0.46
N GLY A 539 -10.00 2.99 -1.62
CA GLY A 539 -11.34 3.32 -2.11
C GLY A 539 -11.89 2.28 -3.08
N TYR A 540 -13.19 2.37 -3.38
CA TYR A 540 -13.87 1.69 -4.48
C TYR A 540 -13.54 0.19 -4.71
N PRO A 541 -13.65 -0.68 -3.68
CA PRO A 541 -13.24 -2.08 -3.78
C PRO A 541 -13.94 -2.83 -4.92
N ILE A 542 -15.24 -2.62 -5.13
CA ILE A 542 -16.01 -3.22 -6.22
C ILE A 542 -15.51 -2.78 -7.60
N ILE A 543 -15.29 -1.48 -7.78
CA ILE A 543 -14.84 -0.91 -9.07
C ILE A 543 -13.48 -1.51 -9.43
N VAL A 544 -12.57 -1.60 -8.46
CA VAL A 544 -11.25 -2.20 -8.69
C VAL A 544 -11.37 -3.68 -9.06
N LYS A 545 -12.30 -4.44 -8.47
CA LYS A 545 -12.54 -5.84 -8.86
C LYS A 545 -12.98 -5.95 -10.33
N ILE A 546 -13.86 -5.06 -10.76
CA ILE A 546 -14.28 -4.99 -12.16
C ILE A 546 -13.09 -4.63 -13.05
N ILE A 547 -12.28 -3.63 -12.70
CA ILE A 547 -11.08 -3.25 -13.45
C ILE A 547 -10.05 -4.40 -13.49
N GLU A 548 -9.84 -5.11 -12.38
CA GLU A 548 -9.00 -6.30 -12.31
C GLU A 548 -9.48 -7.37 -13.31
N GLU A 549 -10.79 -7.59 -13.43
CA GLU A 549 -11.36 -8.48 -14.44
C GLU A 549 -11.14 -7.95 -15.86
N VAL A 550 -11.34 -6.64 -16.09
CA VAL A 550 -11.11 -5.99 -17.38
C VAL A 550 -9.67 -6.18 -17.85
N THR A 551 -8.70 -6.08 -16.93
CA THR A 551 -7.27 -6.24 -17.23
C THR A 551 -6.89 -7.66 -17.68
N LYS A 552 -7.76 -8.66 -17.51
CA LYS A 552 -7.53 -10.02 -18.02
C LYS A 552 -7.71 -10.14 -19.53
N LYS A 553 -8.52 -9.27 -20.15
CA LYS A 553 -8.74 -9.26 -21.61
C LYS A 553 -8.14 -8.05 -22.32
N ILE A 554 -7.98 -6.92 -21.64
CA ILE A 554 -7.33 -5.73 -22.17
C ILE A 554 -5.96 -5.59 -21.49
N PRO A 555 -4.83 -5.58 -22.25
CA PRO A 555 -3.51 -5.44 -21.66
C PRO A 555 -3.38 -4.21 -20.75
N GLU A 556 -2.75 -4.38 -19.58
CA GLU A 556 -2.59 -3.31 -18.59
C GLU A 556 -1.90 -2.07 -19.17
N ASP A 557 -0.88 -2.25 -20.02
CA ASP A 557 -0.18 -1.12 -20.67
C ASP A 557 -1.07 -0.34 -21.65
N GLU A 558 -2.04 -1.01 -22.27
CA GLU A 558 -3.03 -0.34 -23.11
C GLU A 558 -3.97 0.53 -22.26
N LEU A 559 -4.48 -0.01 -21.14
CA LEU A 559 -5.31 0.74 -20.19
C LEU A 559 -4.54 1.91 -19.56
N LYS A 560 -3.26 1.71 -19.24
CA LYS A 560 -2.38 2.76 -18.72
C LYS A 560 -2.19 3.89 -19.73
N ARG A 561 -1.96 3.56 -21.00
CA ARG A 561 -1.88 4.55 -22.09
C ARG A 561 -3.18 5.33 -22.23
N ILE A 562 -4.31 4.64 -22.24
CA ILE A 562 -5.66 5.24 -22.32
C ILE A 562 -5.90 6.18 -21.13
N TYR A 563 -5.56 5.74 -19.92
CA TYR A 563 -5.67 6.50 -18.68
C TYR A 563 -4.84 7.80 -18.70
N LEU A 564 -3.56 7.70 -19.05
CA LEU A 564 -2.67 8.85 -19.09
C LEU A 564 -2.98 9.81 -20.24
N ALA A 565 -3.51 9.30 -21.35
CA ALA A 565 -3.91 10.11 -22.50
C ALA A 565 -5.36 10.62 -22.44
N LYS A 566 -6.15 10.20 -21.43
CA LYS A 566 -7.59 10.48 -21.31
C LYS A 566 -8.32 10.26 -22.65
N ASP A 567 -8.09 9.11 -23.28
CA ASP A 567 -8.56 8.78 -24.63
C ASP A 567 -9.79 7.85 -24.57
N THR A 568 -10.97 8.45 -24.40
CA THR A 568 -12.26 7.75 -24.29
C THR A 568 -12.60 6.93 -25.54
N GLU A 569 -12.22 7.38 -26.73
CA GLU A 569 -12.46 6.63 -27.97
C GLU A 569 -11.60 5.37 -28.06
N SER A 570 -10.34 5.44 -27.61
CA SER A 570 -9.52 4.24 -27.46
C SER A 570 -10.10 3.30 -26.41
N LEU A 571 -10.56 3.80 -25.25
CA LEU A 571 -11.24 2.97 -24.24
C LEU A 571 -12.43 2.22 -24.84
N LYS A 572 -13.32 2.93 -25.53
CA LYS A 572 -14.52 2.40 -26.16
C LYS A 572 -14.18 1.30 -27.17
N ARG A 573 -13.18 1.53 -28.03
CA ARG A 573 -12.69 0.53 -28.99
C ARG A 573 -12.10 -0.70 -28.32
N SER A 574 -11.29 -0.52 -27.27
CA SER A 574 -10.66 -1.64 -26.56
C SER A 574 -11.70 -2.51 -25.85
N LEU A 575 -12.72 -1.90 -25.23
CA LEU A 575 -13.84 -2.62 -24.61
C LEU A 575 -14.68 -3.36 -25.65
N ASN A 576 -15.08 -2.70 -26.74
CA ASN A 576 -15.85 -3.33 -27.81
C ASN A 576 -15.08 -4.50 -28.44
N LYS A 577 -13.77 -4.36 -28.63
CA LYS A 577 -12.92 -5.44 -29.14
C LYS A 577 -12.85 -6.64 -28.19
N ALA A 578 -12.81 -6.40 -26.88
CA ALA A 578 -12.64 -7.46 -25.87
C ALA A 578 -13.94 -8.19 -25.52
N TYR A 579 -15.09 -7.50 -25.58
CA TYR A 579 -16.36 -8.00 -25.05
C TYR A 579 -17.51 -8.05 -26.07
N GLY A 580 -17.33 -7.52 -27.28
CA GLY A 580 -18.32 -7.55 -28.36
C GLY A 580 -18.58 -6.18 -28.95
N GLU A 581 -18.98 -6.14 -30.23
CA GLU A 581 -19.35 -4.90 -30.90
C GLU A 581 -20.48 -4.18 -30.13
N LYS A 582 -20.36 -2.86 -29.94
CA LYS A 582 -21.27 -2.01 -29.14
C LYS A 582 -21.32 -2.29 -27.64
N PHE A 583 -20.45 -3.16 -27.09
CA PHE A 583 -20.42 -3.44 -25.66
C PHE A 583 -20.45 -2.18 -24.79
N TYR A 584 -19.61 -1.18 -25.08
CA TYR A 584 -19.58 0.07 -24.31
C TYR A 584 -20.90 0.81 -24.39
N ASP A 585 -21.48 0.99 -25.59
CA ASP A 585 -22.76 1.70 -25.76
C ASP A 585 -23.90 1.00 -25.00
N ASP A 586 -23.89 -0.34 -24.99
CA ASP A 586 -24.88 -1.15 -24.29
C ASP A 586 -24.67 -1.18 -22.76
N THR A 587 -23.49 -0.76 -22.27
CA THR A 587 -23.10 -0.91 -20.86
C THR A 587 -22.68 0.37 -20.14
N GLU A 588 -22.49 1.48 -20.86
CA GLU A 588 -22.09 2.78 -20.32
C GLU A 588 -22.98 3.19 -19.14
N TYR A 589 -24.29 3.02 -19.28
CA TYR A 589 -25.25 3.30 -18.21
C TYR A 589 -24.96 2.53 -16.91
N PHE A 590 -24.51 1.27 -16.97
CA PHE A 590 -24.21 0.51 -15.75
C PHE A 590 -22.93 1.02 -15.08
N PHE A 591 -21.90 1.38 -15.87
CA PHE A 591 -20.67 1.97 -15.35
C PHE A 591 -20.95 3.33 -14.69
N ASP A 592 -21.72 4.17 -15.38
CA ASP A 592 -22.12 5.47 -14.87
C ASP A 592 -23.04 5.35 -13.67
N TYR A 593 -23.94 4.37 -13.60
CA TYR A 593 -24.81 4.19 -12.44
C TYR A 593 -24.04 3.71 -11.20
N LEU A 594 -23.12 2.75 -11.37
CA LEU A 594 -22.41 2.10 -10.26
C LEU A 594 -21.55 3.07 -9.43
N ILE A 595 -20.99 4.12 -10.03
CA ILE A 595 -20.17 5.10 -9.30
C ILE A 595 -21.01 5.97 -8.34
N TRP A 596 -22.33 6.02 -8.52
CA TRP A 596 -23.24 6.87 -7.75
C TRP A 596 -24.15 6.10 -6.77
N ASP A 597 -24.15 4.77 -6.77
CA ASP A 597 -25.13 3.99 -6.00
C ASP A 597 -24.71 3.79 -4.53
N PHE A 598 -25.47 4.38 -3.61
CA PHE A 598 -25.20 4.38 -2.16
C PHE A 598 -25.81 3.19 -1.42
N SER A 599 -26.67 2.39 -2.07
CA SER A 599 -27.25 1.21 -1.43
C SER A 599 -26.44 -0.03 -1.79
N SER A 600 -25.88 -0.70 -0.77
CA SER A 600 -25.08 -1.93 -0.88
C SER A 600 -25.67 -2.94 -1.87
N ASP A 601 -26.98 -3.15 -1.79
CA ASP A 601 -27.68 -4.20 -2.54
C ASP A 601 -27.80 -3.85 -4.03
N LYS A 602 -28.09 -2.58 -4.36
CA LYS A 602 -28.22 -2.16 -5.76
C LYS A 602 -26.86 -1.95 -6.42
N ALA A 603 -25.87 -1.45 -5.68
CA ALA A 603 -24.49 -1.37 -6.14
C ALA A 603 -23.94 -2.77 -6.45
N LEU A 604 -24.17 -3.75 -5.56
CA LEU A 604 -23.76 -5.13 -5.76
C LEU A 604 -24.47 -5.78 -6.95
N LYS A 605 -25.76 -5.52 -7.13
CA LYS A 605 -26.52 -6.01 -8.28
C LYS A 605 -25.96 -5.45 -9.60
N THR A 606 -25.79 -4.13 -9.67
CA THR A 606 -25.23 -3.45 -10.85
C THR A 606 -23.82 -3.95 -11.18
N ALA A 607 -22.98 -4.08 -10.15
CA ALA A 607 -21.64 -4.63 -10.31
C ALA A 607 -21.66 -6.07 -10.83
N ASN A 608 -22.56 -6.91 -10.33
CA ASN A 608 -22.74 -8.28 -10.81
C ASN A 608 -23.26 -8.35 -12.25
N ASP A 609 -24.13 -7.43 -12.66
CA ASP A 609 -24.58 -7.31 -14.04
C ASP A 609 -23.40 -6.96 -14.97
N ILE A 610 -22.51 -6.06 -14.54
CA ILE A 610 -21.26 -5.75 -15.26
C ILE A 610 -20.36 -6.98 -15.32
N MET A 611 -20.09 -7.62 -14.16
CA MET A 611 -19.22 -8.79 -14.05
C MET A 611 -19.70 -9.93 -14.97
N PHE A 612 -21.00 -10.21 -15.00
CA PHE A 612 -21.59 -11.19 -15.90
C PHE A 612 -21.28 -10.88 -17.37
N ARG A 613 -21.45 -9.62 -17.79
CA ARG A 613 -21.23 -9.19 -19.19
C ARG A 613 -19.76 -9.22 -19.60
N ILE A 614 -18.84 -8.98 -18.68
CA ILE A 614 -17.39 -9.11 -18.94
C ILE A 614 -16.88 -10.55 -18.77
N GLY A 615 -17.72 -11.47 -18.29
CA GLY A 615 -17.38 -12.88 -18.06
C GLY A 615 -16.60 -13.13 -16.76
N GLY A 616 -16.74 -12.24 -15.78
CA GLY A 616 -16.17 -12.34 -14.45
C GLY A 616 -17.01 -13.16 -13.47
N ALA A 617 -16.45 -13.40 -12.29
CA ALA A 617 -17.14 -14.08 -11.20
C ALA A 617 -18.14 -13.14 -10.49
N GLN A 618 -19.21 -13.73 -9.93
CA GLN A 618 -20.15 -12.98 -9.10
C GLN A 618 -19.45 -12.47 -7.83
N LEU A 619 -19.62 -11.18 -7.56
CA LEU A 619 -19.17 -10.48 -6.36
C LEU A 619 -20.18 -10.64 -5.22
N THR A 620 -19.66 -10.59 -3.99
CA THR A 620 -20.42 -10.73 -2.74
C THR A 620 -20.34 -9.46 -1.90
N GLU A 621 -21.12 -9.37 -0.82
CA GLU A 621 -21.03 -8.24 0.12
C GLU A 621 -19.62 -8.07 0.71
N ALA A 622 -18.90 -9.16 0.92
CA ALA A 622 -17.51 -9.13 1.39
C ALA A 622 -16.55 -8.47 0.39
N ASP A 623 -16.91 -8.42 -0.90
CA ASP A 623 -16.14 -7.69 -1.92
C ASP A 623 -16.41 -6.17 -1.91
N MET A 624 -17.41 -5.71 -1.13
CA MET A 624 -17.73 -4.30 -0.94
C MET A 624 -17.00 -3.68 0.26
N GLU A 625 -16.48 -4.50 1.16
CA GLU A 625 -15.77 -4.02 2.34
C GLU A 625 -14.40 -3.44 1.93
N SER A 626 -14.24 -2.12 2.12
CA SER A 626 -12.92 -1.51 2.10
C SER A 626 -12.13 -1.92 3.35
N SER A 627 -10.80 -1.99 3.27
CA SER A 627 -9.95 -2.30 4.44
C SER A 627 -9.64 -1.07 5.31
N LEU A 628 -10.34 0.06 5.10
CA LEU A 628 -10.19 1.27 5.90
C LEU A 628 -10.73 1.06 7.31
#